data_AF-A0A5C5UY26-F1
#
_entry.id   AF-A0A5C5UY26-F1
#
_cell.length_a   1.000
_cell.length_b   1.000
_cell.length_c   1.000
_cell.angle_alpha   90.00
_cell.angle_beta   90.00
_cell.angle_gamma   90.00
#
_symmetry.space_group_name_H-M   'P 1'
#
loop_
_entity.id
_entity.type
_entity.pdbx_description
1 polymer ?
#
loop_
_entity_poly.entity_id
_entity_poly.type
_entity_poly.pdbx_seq_one_letter_code
_entity_poly.pdbx_strand_id
1 'polypeptide(L)'
;MRRDEIACKAAYSAAASAALLGADASAVVVYSGVQDLAIEQAFAQNLSIDDDEYADLLLKNYVFFGGNYQGASIPFEPGKIVGFSTGLNYASALGAGELVDAAATAAAPFVVSLAYGANNPNAEFNDAEGAFIGLSFPIGGAMEENLHYGWVRVSIDNAAGTFIINDWAYEDVPGVGILTGDTGPDGLPGDYNADGAVDTADYTVWRDNLGTDFALSGNGDEQGASEGVVDQADYDLWRGQYGAGAAPGAASPAPEPHTLGLLAAGALGLTALRRRRGPLDHEC
;
A
#
# COMPACT_ATOMS: atom_id res chain seq x y z
N MET A 1 12.19 -33.82 0.02
CA MET A 1 12.27 -32.94 1.21
C MET A 1 12.70 -31.54 0.76
N ARG A 2 11.89 -30.92 -0.11
CA ARG A 2 12.05 -29.60 -0.74
C ARG A 2 10.78 -29.34 -1.52
N ARG A 3 9.79 -28.74 -0.86
CA ARG A 3 8.47 -28.30 -1.34
C ARG A 3 7.70 -28.03 -0.05
N ASP A 4 7.94 -26.90 0.61
CA ASP A 4 7.09 -26.36 1.69
C ASP A 4 7.56 -24.93 2.11
N GLU A 5 8.19 -24.15 1.22
CA GLU A 5 8.68 -22.79 1.54
C GLU A 5 8.01 -21.67 0.72
N ILE A 6 6.88 -21.91 0.05
CA ILE A 6 6.22 -20.87 -0.79
C ILE A 6 4.70 -20.82 -0.56
N ALA A 7 4.24 -20.85 0.70
CA ALA A 7 2.80 -20.73 0.95
C ALA A 7 2.48 -20.08 2.30
N CYS A 8 2.65 -18.76 2.39
CA CYS A 8 1.79 -17.93 3.23
C CYS A 8 1.61 -16.54 2.61
N LYS A 9 1.03 -16.49 1.40
CA LYS A 9 0.26 -15.32 0.97
C LYS A 9 -1.16 -15.58 1.44
N ALA A 10 -1.47 -15.20 2.68
CA ALA A 10 -2.83 -15.23 3.19
C ALA A 10 -3.63 -14.13 2.48
N ALA A 11 -4.77 -14.53 1.92
CA ALA A 11 -5.61 -13.73 1.05
C ALA A 11 -6.28 -12.58 1.82
N TYR A 12 -5.95 -11.34 1.45
CA TYR A 12 -6.85 -10.20 1.64
C TYR A 12 -7.78 -10.14 0.43
N SER A 13 -9.00 -10.61 0.61
CA SER A 13 -10.08 -10.37 -0.35
C SER A 13 -11.43 -10.39 0.36
N ALA A 14 -12.21 -9.35 0.09
CA ALA A 14 -13.61 -9.11 0.44
C ALA A 14 -13.90 -8.40 1.78
N ALA A 15 -13.84 -7.06 1.75
CA ALA A 15 -14.97 -6.17 2.08
C ALA A 15 -14.64 -4.73 1.66
N ALA A 16 -14.99 -4.37 0.42
CA ALA A 16 -15.04 -2.97 -0.01
C ALA A 16 -16.49 -2.61 -0.34
N SER A 17 -16.91 -1.44 0.11
CA SER A 17 -18.14 -0.67 -0.20
C SER A 17 -19.10 -0.50 0.99
N ALA A 18 -18.86 0.54 1.79
CA ALA A 18 -19.93 1.37 2.35
C ALA A 18 -19.37 2.72 2.84
N ALA A 19 -19.88 3.80 2.23
CA ALA A 19 -19.89 5.21 2.67
C ALA A 19 -18.83 6.18 2.09
N LEU A 20 -18.95 6.49 0.80
CA LEU A 20 -18.58 7.81 0.24
C LEU A 20 -19.81 8.74 0.13
N LEU A 21 -20.79 8.60 1.02
CA LEU A 21 -21.99 9.43 1.02
C LEU A 21 -22.27 9.97 2.43
N GLY A 22 -21.73 11.15 2.72
CA GLY A 22 -22.28 12.04 3.73
C GLY A 22 -21.27 12.80 4.59
N ALA A 23 -20.65 13.85 4.03
CA ALA A 23 -20.57 15.20 4.61
C ALA A 23 -19.64 16.04 3.75
N ASP A 24 -20.04 17.27 3.40
CA ASP A 24 -19.18 18.32 2.86
C ASP A 24 -18.13 18.75 3.91
N ALA A 25 -17.15 17.89 4.16
CA ALA A 25 -15.83 18.27 4.61
C ALA A 25 -14.92 17.67 3.54
N SER A 26 -14.31 18.52 2.71
CA SER A 26 -13.26 18.07 1.81
C SER A 26 -12.26 17.30 2.69
N ALA A 27 -11.99 16.04 2.38
CA ALA A 27 -10.81 15.34 2.88
C ALA A 27 -9.62 16.30 2.71
N VAL A 28 -8.89 16.56 3.79
CA VAL A 28 -7.69 17.41 3.75
C VAL A 28 -6.58 16.54 4.29
N VAL A 29 -5.90 15.85 3.37
CA VAL A 29 -4.63 15.24 3.70
C VAL A 29 -3.67 16.36 4.08
N VAL A 30 -3.10 16.24 5.28
CA VAL A 30 -2.06 17.12 5.79
C VAL A 30 -0.74 16.39 5.65
N TYR A 31 0.11 16.90 4.77
CA TYR A 31 1.42 16.34 4.47
C TYR A 31 2.53 17.14 5.14
N SER A 32 3.52 16.44 5.71
CA SER A 32 4.66 17.05 6.37
C SER A 32 5.64 17.76 5.43
N GLY A 33 5.57 17.49 4.13
CA GLY A 33 6.71 17.69 3.24
C GLY A 33 7.81 16.64 3.50
N VAL A 34 8.85 16.63 2.67
CA VAL A 34 10.04 15.78 2.89
C VAL A 34 10.81 16.26 4.12
N GLN A 35 11.20 15.31 4.96
CA GLN A 35 11.79 15.55 6.28
C GLN A 35 13.19 14.94 6.39
N ASP A 36 13.37 13.70 5.93
CA ASP A 36 14.63 12.93 5.94
C ASP A 36 15.38 12.97 7.29
N LEU A 37 14.64 12.69 8.36
CA LEU A 37 15.14 12.70 9.73
C LEU A 37 15.77 11.37 10.08
N ALA A 38 17.08 11.35 10.26
CA ALA A 38 17.81 10.19 10.75
C ALA A 38 17.61 10.01 12.27
N ILE A 39 17.17 8.82 12.68
CA ILE A 39 17.18 8.40 14.08
C ILE A 39 18.54 7.75 14.35
N GLU A 40 19.41 8.46 15.06
CA GLU A 40 20.73 7.92 15.42
C GLU A 40 20.62 6.61 16.20
N GLN A 41 21.60 5.74 16.01
CA GLN A 41 21.66 4.46 16.71
C GLN A 41 21.74 4.67 18.23
N ALA A 42 21.02 3.84 18.99
CA ALA A 42 20.76 3.95 20.42
C ALA A 42 19.83 5.10 20.84
N PHE A 43 19.19 5.80 19.90
CA PHE A 43 18.20 6.85 20.17
C PHE A 43 16.80 6.47 19.69
N ALA A 44 15.85 7.34 20.02
CA ALA A 44 14.46 7.23 19.61
C ALA A 44 13.92 8.61 19.26
N GLN A 45 12.93 8.65 18.38
CA GLN A 45 12.25 9.85 17.92
C GLN A 45 10.79 9.79 18.37
N ASN A 46 10.35 10.81 19.11
CA ASN A 46 8.93 11.10 19.31
C ASN A 46 8.47 11.95 18.14
N LEU A 47 7.50 11.46 17.39
CA LEU A 47 6.90 12.15 16.26
C LEU A 47 5.50 12.64 16.66
N SER A 48 5.29 13.95 16.58
CA SER A 48 3.96 14.55 16.53
C SER A 48 3.62 14.72 15.05
N ILE A 49 2.51 14.14 14.62
CA ILE A 49 2.08 14.09 13.22
C ILE A 49 1.21 15.29 12.89
N ASP A 50 0.43 15.76 13.86
CA ASP A 50 -0.49 16.90 13.77
C ASP A 50 0.10 18.21 14.32
N ASP A 51 1.39 18.22 14.66
CA ASP A 51 2.11 19.35 15.25
C ASP A 51 1.51 19.88 16.58
N ASP A 52 0.87 18.99 17.35
CA ASP A 52 0.42 19.28 18.71
C ASP A 52 1.54 19.12 19.78
N GLU A 53 1.18 19.23 21.06
CA GLU A 53 2.17 19.09 22.16
C GLU A 53 2.50 17.62 22.49
N TYR A 54 1.78 16.68 21.91
CA TYR A 54 1.82 15.26 22.22
C TYR A 54 2.44 14.46 21.06
N ALA A 55 3.08 13.34 21.40
CA ALA A 55 3.66 12.46 20.40
C ALA A 55 2.66 11.37 20.02
N ASP A 56 2.41 11.21 18.72
CA ASP A 56 1.54 10.18 18.16
C ASP A 56 2.27 8.85 17.96
N LEU A 57 3.55 8.93 17.62
CA LEU A 57 4.37 7.77 17.31
C LEU A 57 5.77 7.89 17.92
N LEU A 58 6.19 6.86 18.65
CA LEU A 58 7.56 6.71 19.12
C LEU A 58 8.28 5.67 18.28
N LEU A 59 9.30 6.10 17.53
CA LEU A 59 10.18 5.27 16.72
C LEU A 59 11.51 5.06 17.44
N LYS A 60 12.01 3.82 17.48
CA LYS A 60 13.22 3.43 18.23
C LYS A 60 14.26 2.86 17.28
N ASN A 61 15.50 3.31 17.37
CA ASN A 61 16.65 2.72 16.69
C ASN A 61 17.69 2.30 17.73
N TYR A 62 17.56 1.11 18.28
CA TYR A 62 18.37 0.64 19.41
C TYR A 62 19.33 -0.49 19.01
N VAL A 63 20.23 -0.81 19.93
CA VAL A 63 21.09 -2.00 19.85
C VAL A 63 20.80 -2.87 21.05
N PHE A 64 20.33 -4.09 20.80
CA PHE A 64 20.07 -5.09 21.83
C PHE A 64 21.06 -6.24 21.71
N PHE A 65 21.01 -7.16 22.68
CA PHE A 65 21.80 -8.39 22.61
C PHE A 65 21.30 -9.24 21.43
N GLY A 66 22.04 -9.21 20.31
CA GLY A 66 21.64 -9.89 19.08
C GLY A 66 21.82 -9.02 17.83
N GLY A 67 21.88 -7.70 17.96
CA GLY A 67 22.10 -6.78 16.84
C GLY A 67 21.30 -5.48 16.95
N ASN A 68 21.17 -4.80 15.82
CA ASN A 68 20.37 -3.59 15.68
C ASN A 68 18.88 -3.93 15.73
N TYR A 69 18.10 -3.12 16.43
CA TYR A 69 16.66 -3.29 16.58
C TYR A 69 15.94 -1.98 16.26
N GLN A 70 14.96 -2.06 15.38
CA GLN A 70 14.04 -0.96 15.10
C GLN A 70 12.62 -1.36 15.50
N GLY A 71 11.91 -0.45 16.15
CA GLY A 71 10.57 -0.68 16.65
C GLY A 71 9.74 0.59 16.72
N ALA A 72 8.43 0.43 16.85
CA ALA A 72 7.50 1.54 16.94
C ALA A 72 6.45 1.31 18.04
N SER A 73 5.94 2.39 18.61
CA SER A 73 4.85 2.33 19.59
C SER A 73 4.02 3.61 19.60
N ILE A 74 2.70 3.47 19.74
CA ILE A 74 1.78 4.59 19.97
C ILE A 74 1.76 4.91 21.47
N PRO A 75 2.04 6.17 21.88
CA PRO A 75 2.03 6.55 23.29
C PRO A 75 0.63 6.67 23.91
N PHE A 76 -0.40 6.97 23.12
CA PHE A 76 -1.76 7.26 23.60
C PHE A 76 -2.84 6.37 22.98
N GLU A 77 -3.72 5.82 23.83
CA GLU A 77 -4.92 5.09 23.40
C GLU A 77 -5.96 6.08 22.83
N PRO A 78 -6.76 5.74 21.80
CA PRO A 78 -6.93 4.44 21.15
C PRO A 78 -5.99 4.09 19.98
N GLY A 79 -4.98 4.91 19.67
CA GLY A 79 -4.17 4.74 18.46
C GLY A 79 -3.46 3.39 18.33
N LYS A 80 -3.29 2.93 17.08
CA LYS A 80 -2.73 1.62 16.69
C LYS A 80 -1.77 1.74 15.51
N ILE A 81 -0.96 0.71 15.26
CA ILE A 81 -0.06 0.59 14.11
C ILE A 81 -0.47 -0.62 13.29
N VAL A 82 -0.77 -0.43 12.00
CA VAL A 82 -1.13 -1.48 11.05
C VAL A 82 -0.05 -2.57 11.06
N GLY A 83 -0.49 -3.81 11.28
CA GLY A 83 0.44 -4.90 11.55
C GLY A 83 -0.24 -6.22 11.86
N PHE A 84 0.57 -7.20 12.25
CA PHE A 84 0.13 -8.55 12.53
C PHE A 84 0.84 -9.16 13.74
N SER A 85 0.26 -10.23 14.27
CA SER A 85 0.79 -10.94 15.44
C SER A 85 1.11 -12.39 15.11
N THR A 86 2.37 -12.78 15.28
CA THR A 86 2.83 -14.17 15.21
C THR A 86 3.83 -14.43 16.34
N GLY A 87 3.28 -14.63 17.54
CA GLY A 87 4.04 -14.70 18.81
C GLY A 87 4.55 -13.34 19.30
N LEU A 88 5.01 -12.48 18.39
CA LEU A 88 5.31 -11.07 18.58
C LEU A 88 4.42 -10.22 17.67
N ASN A 89 4.36 -8.92 17.94
CA ASN A 89 3.69 -7.94 17.11
C ASN A 89 4.67 -7.32 16.13
N TYR A 90 4.29 -7.25 14.86
CA TYR A 90 5.07 -6.69 13.77
C TYR A 90 4.25 -5.61 13.06
N ALA A 91 4.90 -4.55 12.59
CA ALA A 91 4.26 -3.67 11.62
C ALA A 91 4.26 -4.36 10.26
N SER A 92 3.22 -4.10 9.47
CA SER A 92 3.23 -4.43 8.06
C SER A 92 3.99 -3.35 7.30
N ALA A 93 4.91 -3.74 6.40
CA ALA A 93 5.57 -2.81 5.49
C ALA A 93 4.66 -2.57 4.28
N LEU A 94 3.89 -1.48 4.32
CA LEU A 94 2.94 -1.14 3.28
C LEU A 94 3.66 -0.50 2.09
N GLY A 95 3.24 -0.82 0.87
CA GLY A 95 3.56 -0.06 -0.35
C GLY A 95 2.72 1.21 -0.43
N ALA A 96 2.91 2.06 -1.45
CA ALA A 96 2.02 3.21 -1.66
C ALA A 96 0.66 2.78 -2.22
N GLY A 97 -0.37 3.59 -1.99
CA GLY A 97 -1.74 3.34 -2.42
C GLY A 97 -2.48 2.28 -1.59
N GLU A 98 -1.92 1.83 -0.48
CA GLU A 98 -2.59 0.92 0.46
C GLU A 98 -3.45 1.72 1.43
N LEU A 99 -4.70 1.28 1.63
CA LEU A 99 -5.65 2.00 2.49
C LEU A 99 -5.35 1.77 3.98
N VAL A 100 -5.16 2.86 4.71
CA VAL A 100 -5.10 2.90 6.17
C VAL A 100 -6.40 3.50 6.69
N ASP A 101 -7.23 2.66 7.32
CA ASP A 101 -8.54 3.03 7.82
C ASP A 101 -8.89 2.29 9.13
N ALA A 102 -10.16 2.42 9.55
CA ALA A 102 -10.68 1.74 10.73
C ALA A 102 -10.53 0.22 10.65
N ALA A 103 -10.69 -0.38 9.47
CA ALA A 103 -10.58 -1.82 9.29
C ALA A 103 -9.12 -2.30 9.37
N ALA A 104 -8.19 -1.54 8.77
CA ALA A 104 -6.76 -1.80 8.82
C ALA A 104 -6.20 -1.73 10.26
N THR A 105 -6.81 -0.92 11.13
CA THR A 105 -6.33 -0.69 12.51
C THR A 105 -7.15 -1.38 13.60
N ALA A 106 -8.31 -1.97 13.30
CA ALA A 106 -9.24 -2.54 14.29
C ALA A 106 -8.64 -3.60 15.24
N ALA A 107 -7.78 -4.48 14.73
CA ALA A 107 -7.12 -5.54 15.51
C ALA A 107 -5.61 -5.31 15.65
N ALA A 108 -5.16 -4.11 15.29
CA ALA A 108 -3.77 -3.81 15.15
C ALA A 108 -3.11 -3.56 16.53
N PRO A 109 -1.83 -3.90 16.70
CA PRO A 109 -1.11 -3.64 17.94
C PRO A 109 -0.75 -2.14 18.10
N PHE A 110 -0.49 -1.71 19.33
CA PHE A 110 0.03 -0.35 19.61
C PHE A 110 1.55 -0.35 19.89
N VAL A 111 2.19 -1.52 19.93
CA VAL A 111 3.65 -1.69 20.00
C VAL A 111 4.05 -2.81 19.04
N VAL A 112 5.02 -2.53 18.18
CA VAL A 112 5.45 -3.42 17.10
C VAL A 112 6.98 -3.46 16.96
N SER A 113 7.48 -4.60 16.50
CA SER A 113 8.81 -4.70 15.90
C SER A 113 8.75 -4.28 14.44
N LEU A 114 9.69 -3.42 14.01
CA LEU A 114 9.91 -3.09 12.61
C LEU A 114 10.99 -3.98 12.01
N ALA A 115 12.14 -4.10 12.69
CA ALA A 115 13.29 -4.86 12.21
C ALA A 115 14.15 -5.37 13.38
N TYR A 116 14.68 -6.59 13.26
CA TYR A 116 15.68 -7.16 14.18
C TYR A 116 16.52 -8.27 13.52
N GLY A 117 16.73 -8.18 12.22
CA GLY A 117 17.46 -9.16 11.42
C GLY A 117 16.97 -10.60 11.66
N ALA A 118 17.91 -11.52 11.82
CA ALA A 118 17.61 -12.93 12.04
C ALA A 118 16.91 -13.23 13.38
N ASN A 119 16.93 -12.31 14.35
CA ASN A 119 16.23 -12.49 15.62
C ASN A 119 14.72 -12.35 15.47
N ASN A 120 14.26 -11.53 14.51
CA ASN A 120 12.85 -11.38 14.17
C ASN A 120 12.64 -11.71 12.67
N PRO A 121 12.55 -12.99 12.31
CA PRO A 121 12.50 -13.41 10.91
C PRO A 121 11.21 -13.00 10.18
N ASN A 122 10.16 -12.61 10.90
CA ASN A 122 8.91 -12.12 10.31
C ASN A 122 8.89 -10.59 10.16
N ALA A 123 9.95 -9.88 10.56
CA ALA A 123 9.99 -8.43 10.49
C ALA A 123 10.13 -7.97 9.04
N GLU A 124 9.21 -7.10 8.59
CA GLU A 124 9.10 -6.68 7.19
C GLU A 124 9.98 -5.48 6.84
N PHE A 125 10.56 -4.78 7.82
CA PHE A 125 11.41 -3.59 7.59
C PHE A 125 12.91 -3.84 7.73
N ASN A 126 13.39 -5.09 7.64
CA ASN A 126 14.83 -5.37 7.82
C ASN A 126 15.72 -4.71 6.76
N ASP A 127 15.19 -4.50 5.55
CA ASP A 127 15.87 -3.86 4.41
C ASP A 127 14.80 -3.14 3.57
N ALA A 128 14.18 -2.12 4.17
CA ALA A 128 13.09 -1.37 3.57
C ALA A 128 13.57 0.00 3.11
N GLU A 129 13.33 0.34 1.85
CA GLU A 129 13.60 1.65 1.28
C GLU A 129 12.26 2.31 0.94
N GLY A 130 11.91 3.38 1.66
CA GLY A 130 10.67 4.12 1.44
C GLY A 130 9.37 3.33 1.69
N ALA A 131 9.35 2.39 2.63
CA ALA A 131 8.14 1.65 3.01
C ALA A 131 7.29 2.45 4.01
N PHE A 132 5.98 2.19 4.04
CA PHE A 132 5.04 2.94 4.88
C PHE A 132 4.63 2.17 6.13
N ILE A 133 4.64 2.86 7.27
CA ILE A 133 3.99 2.46 8.51
C ILE A 133 2.60 3.11 8.52
N GLY A 134 1.54 2.31 8.41
CA GLY A 134 0.17 2.79 8.60
C GLY A 134 -0.19 2.86 10.08
N LEU A 135 -0.93 3.89 10.50
CA LEU A 135 -1.32 4.06 11.89
C LEU A 135 -2.65 4.79 12.05
N SER A 136 -3.21 4.69 13.25
CA SER A 136 -4.26 5.56 13.75
C SER A 136 -3.83 6.25 15.04
N PHE A 137 -4.27 7.49 15.22
CA PHE A 137 -3.96 8.29 16.40
C PHE A 137 -5.11 9.30 16.66
N PRO A 138 -5.40 9.63 17.93
CA PRO A 138 -6.48 10.55 18.26
C PRO A 138 -6.02 12.01 18.25
N ILE A 139 -6.76 12.91 17.57
CA ILE A 139 -6.53 14.37 17.63
C ILE A 139 -7.60 15.01 18.52
N GLY A 140 -7.21 15.92 19.42
CA GLY A 140 -8.17 16.66 20.26
C GLY A 140 -8.85 15.83 21.36
N GLY A 141 -8.31 14.64 21.69
CA GLY A 141 -8.68 13.86 22.87
C GLY A 141 -8.79 12.35 22.61
N ALA A 142 -8.48 11.54 23.62
CA ALA A 142 -8.37 10.08 23.58
C ALA A 142 -9.72 9.33 23.46
N MET A 143 -10.48 9.57 22.39
CA MET A 143 -11.75 8.91 22.09
C MET A 143 -11.75 8.35 20.66
N GLU A 144 -12.54 7.30 20.41
CA GLU A 144 -12.58 6.65 19.08
C GLU A 144 -13.15 7.57 17.99
N GLU A 145 -14.10 8.45 18.32
CA GLU A 145 -14.65 9.43 17.39
C GLU A 145 -13.62 10.48 16.92
N ASN A 146 -12.50 10.59 17.62
CA ASN A 146 -11.41 11.51 17.32
C ASN A 146 -10.24 10.81 16.61
N LEU A 147 -10.39 9.56 16.17
CA LEU A 147 -9.32 8.85 15.48
C LEU A 147 -9.11 9.37 14.06
N HIS A 148 -7.86 9.71 13.77
CA HIS A 148 -7.36 9.99 12.43
C HIS A 148 -6.50 8.84 11.96
N TYR A 149 -6.30 8.77 10.65
CA TYR A 149 -5.46 7.76 10.00
C TYR A 149 -4.34 8.46 9.26
N GLY A 150 -3.16 7.86 9.34
CA GLY A 150 -1.95 8.42 8.77
C GLY A 150 -1.01 7.34 8.29
N TRP A 151 0.04 7.80 7.62
CA TRP A 151 1.17 6.99 7.23
C TRP A 151 2.47 7.71 7.58
N VAL A 152 3.51 6.95 7.89
CA VAL A 152 4.89 7.45 8.02
C VAL A 152 5.77 6.63 7.09
N ARG A 153 6.43 7.29 6.13
CA ARG A 153 7.36 6.64 5.22
C ARG A 153 8.74 6.58 5.85
N VAL A 154 9.36 5.41 5.80
CA VAL A 154 10.65 5.15 6.45
C VAL A 154 11.57 4.35 5.57
N SER A 155 12.87 4.56 5.78
CA SER A 155 13.94 3.75 5.20
C SER A 155 14.80 3.15 6.32
N ILE A 156 14.91 1.83 6.34
CA ILE A 156 15.60 1.05 7.36
C ILE A 156 16.52 0.03 6.68
N ASP A 157 17.82 0.13 6.94
CA ASP A 157 18.78 -0.96 6.75
C ASP A 157 19.16 -1.46 8.15
N ASN A 158 18.58 -2.60 8.55
CA ASN A 158 18.82 -3.19 9.86
C ASN A 158 20.28 -3.62 10.03
N ALA A 159 20.94 -4.11 8.97
CA ALA A 159 22.31 -4.57 9.04
C ALA A 159 23.28 -3.41 9.29
N ALA A 160 23.04 -2.27 8.64
CA ALA A 160 23.76 -1.02 8.90
C ALA A 160 23.29 -0.30 10.17
N GLY A 161 22.09 -0.61 10.66
CA GLY A 161 21.49 0.04 11.83
C GLY A 161 20.99 1.45 11.53
N THR A 162 20.65 1.74 10.28
CA THR A 162 20.11 3.03 9.84
C THR A 162 18.60 3.01 9.95
N PHE A 163 18.04 4.17 10.29
CA PHE A 163 16.61 4.39 10.33
C PHE A 163 16.35 5.86 10.01
N ILE A 164 15.73 6.13 8.87
CA ILE A 164 15.36 7.45 8.38
C ILE A 164 13.83 7.54 8.34
N ILE A 165 13.28 8.61 8.90
CA ILE A 165 11.89 9.03 8.66
C ILE A 165 11.94 9.96 7.44
N ASN A 166 11.38 9.51 6.33
CA ASN A 166 11.40 10.28 5.09
C ASN A 166 10.37 11.41 5.16
N ASP A 167 9.12 11.07 5.50
CA ASP A 167 7.99 12.00 5.62
C ASP A 167 6.74 11.29 6.19
N TRP A 168 5.66 12.04 6.40
CA TRP A 168 4.39 11.53 6.86
C TRP A 168 3.20 12.37 6.35
N ALA A 169 2.02 11.76 6.31
CA ALA A 169 0.77 12.47 6.14
C ALA A 169 -0.36 11.83 6.94
N TYR A 170 -1.42 12.60 7.16
CA TYR A 170 -2.65 12.12 7.79
C TYR A 170 -3.87 12.79 7.20
N GLU A 171 -5.04 12.18 7.37
CA GLU A 171 -6.32 12.77 7.01
C GLU A 171 -6.88 13.62 8.16
N ASP A 172 -7.12 14.92 7.93
CA ASP A 172 -7.61 15.87 8.94
C ASP A 172 -9.11 15.70 9.27
N VAL A 173 -9.83 14.85 8.56
CA VAL A 173 -11.20 14.46 8.91
C VAL A 173 -11.20 13.18 9.76
N PRO A 174 -11.67 13.22 11.03
CA PRO A 174 -11.73 12.03 11.87
C PRO A 174 -12.55 10.91 11.22
N GLY A 175 -12.06 9.67 11.34
CA GLY A 175 -12.74 8.49 10.81
C GLY A 175 -12.53 8.23 9.31
N VAL A 176 -11.93 9.16 8.57
CA VAL A 176 -11.69 9.01 7.12
C VAL A 176 -10.30 8.41 6.90
N GLY A 177 -10.26 7.28 6.17
CA GLY A 177 -9.00 6.60 5.86
C GLY A 177 -8.17 7.34 4.81
N ILE A 178 -6.87 7.07 4.80
CA ILE A 178 -5.89 7.65 3.89
C ILE A 178 -5.16 6.54 3.12
N LEU A 179 -4.80 6.80 1.86
CA LEU A 179 -3.92 5.91 1.10
C LEU A 179 -2.47 6.20 1.46
N THR A 180 -1.65 5.18 1.69
CA THR A 180 -0.21 5.35 1.92
C THR A 180 0.43 6.11 0.76
N GLY A 181 1.22 7.13 1.09
CA GLY A 181 1.85 8.01 0.11
C GLY A 181 0.98 9.17 -0.35
N ASP A 182 -0.34 9.16 -0.14
CA ASP A 182 -1.19 10.30 -0.49
C ASP A 182 -0.73 11.56 0.26
N THR A 183 -0.34 12.59 -0.50
CA THR A 183 0.09 13.89 0.02
C THR A 183 -0.97 14.99 -0.13
N GLY A 184 -2.18 14.64 -0.57
CA GLY A 184 -3.31 15.55 -0.71
C GLY A 184 -3.57 16.02 -2.14
N PRO A 185 -3.94 17.29 -2.38
CA PRO A 185 -4.35 17.79 -3.70
C PRO A 185 -3.34 17.55 -4.84
N ASP A 186 -2.08 17.28 -4.48
CA ASP A 186 -0.99 16.99 -5.42
C ASP A 186 -0.87 15.50 -5.79
N GLY A 187 -1.71 14.60 -5.26
CA GLY A 187 -1.86 13.20 -5.70
C GLY A 187 -0.96 12.17 -4.98
N LEU A 188 -1.15 10.88 -5.30
CA LEU A 188 -0.25 9.80 -4.88
C LEU A 188 1.13 9.94 -5.56
N PRO A 189 2.24 9.43 -4.99
CA PRO A 189 3.52 9.40 -5.68
C PRO A 189 3.41 8.63 -6.99
N GLY A 190 3.77 9.26 -8.10
CA GLY A 190 3.58 8.72 -9.46
C GLY A 190 2.21 8.98 -10.10
N ASP A 191 1.25 9.58 -9.39
CA ASP A 191 -0.07 10.02 -9.92
C ASP A 191 0.08 11.40 -10.55
N TYR A 192 0.71 11.40 -11.72
CA TYR A 192 1.07 12.62 -12.45
C TYR A 192 -0.14 13.37 -13.03
N ASN A 193 -1.30 12.73 -13.12
CA ASN A 193 -2.53 13.37 -13.55
C ASN A 193 -3.46 13.76 -12.38
N ALA A 194 -3.09 13.43 -11.14
CA ALA A 194 -3.81 13.67 -9.90
C ALA A 194 -5.24 13.11 -9.90
N ASP A 195 -5.45 11.94 -10.52
CA ASP A 195 -6.76 11.26 -10.58
C ASP A 195 -6.99 10.27 -9.43
N GLY A 196 -6.02 10.16 -8.52
CA GLY A 196 -6.06 9.30 -7.35
C GLY A 196 -5.64 7.86 -7.65
N ALA A 197 -5.11 7.57 -8.84
CA ALA A 197 -4.55 6.28 -9.20
C ALA A 197 -3.24 6.43 -9.97
N VAL A 198 -2.30 5.53 -9.73
CA VAL A 198 -1.05 5.46 -10.49
C VAL A 198 -1.20 4.40 -11.58
N ASP A 199 -1.47 4.82 -12.81
CA ASP A 199 -1.70 3.93 -13.94
C ASP A 199 -1.03 4.38 -15.25
N THR A 200 -1.48 3.83 -16.38
CA THR A 200 -0.94 4.18 -17.70
C THR A 200 -1.18 5.62 -18.14
N ALA A 201 -2.17 6.31 -17.58
CA ALA A 201 -2.44 7.71 -17.86
C ALA A 201 -1.30 8.59 -17.35
N ASP A 202 -0.76 8.31 -16.16
CA ASP A 202 0.38 9.04 -15.59
C ASP A 202 1.63 8.89 -16.43
N TYR A 203 1.87 7.68 -16.97
CA TYR A 203 2.98 7.45 -17.88
C TYR A 203 2.94 8.40 -19.09
N THR A 204 1.74 8.74 -19.59
CA THR A 204 1.62 9.69 -20.70
C THR A 204 1.98 11.10 -20.27
N VAL A 205 1.59 11.52 -19.05
CA VAL A 205 1.99 12.83 -18.49
C VAL A 205 3.51 12.92 -18.34
N TRP A 206 4.15 11.91 -17.76
CA TRP A 206 5.61 11.87 -17.66
C TRP A 206 6.27 11.91 -19.04
N ARG A 207 5.80 11.07 -19.98
CA ARG A 207 6.42 10.94 -21.30
C ARG A 207 6.33 12.23 -22.10
N ASP A 208 5.21 12.94 -22.01
CA ASP A 208 4.99 14.20 -22.73
C ASP A 208 5.81 15.36 -22.16
N ASN A 209 6.21 15.27 -20.89
CA ASN A 209 6.97 16.31 -20.20
C ASN A 209 8.47 15.97 -20.00
N LEU A 210 8.94 14.80 -20.44
CA LEU A 210 10.32 14.35 -20.26
C LEU A 210 11.36 15.39 -20.73
N GLY A 211 12.22 15.81 -19.79
CA GLY A 211 13.28 16.80 -19.97
C GLY A 211 12.83 18.26 -19.89
N THR A 212 11.59 18.52 -19.47
CA THR A 212 11.05 19.86 -19.22
C THR A 212 11.02 20.19 -17.73
N ASP A 213 10.71 21.44 -17.40
CA ASP A 213 10.48 21.96 -16.05
C ASP A 213 9.03 21.85 -15.58
N PHE A 214 8.25 20.96 -16.21
CA PHE A 214 6.87 20.69 -15.80
C PHE A 214 6.86 20.09 -14.40
N ALA A 215 6.07 20.68 -13.50
CA ALA A 215 5.87 20.15 -12.16
C ALA A 215 4.98 18.91 -12.23
N LEU A 216 5.58 17.72 -12.14
CA LEU A 216 4.86 16.47 -11.98
C LEU A 216 4.36 16.33 -10.53
N SER A 217 3.09 16.00 -10.39
CA SER A 217 2.44 15.64 -9.12
C SER A 217 3.07 14.38 -8.52
N GLY A 218 3.50 14.40 -7.25
CA GLY A 218 4.13 13.23 -6.63
C GLY A 218 5.38 12.74 -7.38
N ASN A 219 6.30 13.65 -7.69
CA ASN A 219 7.55 13.44 -8.43
C ASN A 219 8.64 12.66 -7.67
N GLY A 220 9.65 12.22 -8.43
CA GLY A 220 10.77 11.38 -8.00
C GLY A 220 11.85 12.11 -7.21
N ASP A 221 13.12 11.89 -7.60
CA ASP A 221 14.26 12.57 -7.00
C ASP A 221 14.32 14.03 -7.48
N GLU A 222 14.16 14.98 -6.55
CA GLU A 222 14.20 16.41 -6.83
C GLU A 222 15.53 17.07 -6.43
N GLN A 223 16.63 16.32 -6.47
CA GLN A 223 17.93 16.79 -6.03
C GLN A 223 18.94 16.88 -7.19
N GLY A 224 19.83 17.87 -7.10
CA GLY A 224 20.99 17.96 -7.99
C GLY A 224 20.63 18.17 -9.46
N ALA A 225 20.86 17.15 -10.30
CA ALA A 225 20.59 17.25 -11.73
C ALA A 225 19.10 17.02 -12.09
N SER A 226 18.35 16.45 -11.15
CA SER A 226 16.93 16.11 -11.31
C SER A 226 16.01 17.20 -10.73
N GLU A 227 16.57 18.15 -9.95
CA GLU A 227 15.82 19.25 -9.36
C GLU A 227 15.06 20.08 -10.42
N GLY A 228 13.74 20.04 -10.36
CA GLY A 228 12.81 20.73 -11.23
C GLY A 228 12.82 20.22 -12.68
N VAL A 229 13.30 18.99 -12.94
CA VAL A 229 13.39 18.42 -14.29
C VAL A 229 12.71 17.06 -14.33
N VAL A 230 11.74 16.91 -15.21
CA VAL A 230 11.12 15.59 -15.45
C VAL A 230 12.14 14.64 -16.08
N ASP A 231 12.48 13.56 -15.40
CA ASP A 231 13.57 12.67 -15.83
C ASP A 231 13.33 11.17 -15.58
N GLN A 232 14.42 10.40 -15.52
CA GLN A 232 14.36 8.96 -15.34
C GLN A 232 13.94 8.56 -13.91
N ALA A 233 14.26 9.38 -12.90
CA ALA A 233 13.92 9.12 -11.51
C ALA A 233 12.40 9.16 -11.29
N ASP A 234 11.70 10.10 -11.93
CA ASP A 234 10.23 10.14 -11.95
C ASP A 234 9.65 8.84 -12.47
N TYR A 235 10.12 8.37 -13.63
CA TYR A 235 9.59 7.15 -14.19
C TYR A 235 9.91 5.90 -13.35
N ASP A 236 11.06 5.87 -12.68
CA ASP A 236 11.37 4.79 -11.74
C ASP A 236 10.45 4.84 -10.51
N LEU A 237 10.08 6.03 -10.02
CA LEU A 237 9.04 6.22 -9.01
C LEU A 237 7.67 5.72 -9.51
N TRP A 238 7.16 6.23 -10.64
CA TRP A 238 5.89 5.79 -11.23
C TRP A 238 5.83 4.27 -11.40
N ARG A 239 6.93 3.67 -11.89
CA ARG A 239 7.02 2.22 -12.04
C ARG A 239 6.91 1.51 -10.69
N GLY A 240 7.54 2.05 -9.65
CA GLY A 240 7.48 1.53 -8.29
C GLY A 240 6.07 1.60 -7.70
N GLN A 241 5.28 2.62 -8.08
CA GLN A 241 3.94 2.86 -7.57
C GLN A 241 2.80 2.38 -8.48
N TYR A 242 3.11 1.78 -9.63
CA TYR A 242 2.10 1.37 -10.60
C TYR A 242 1.03 0.45 -9.97
N GLY A 243 -0.23 0.87 -10.07
CA GLY A 243 -1.40 0.22 -9.47
C GLY A 243 -1.81 0.77 -8.10
N ALA A 244 -1.07 1.72 -7.52
CA ALA A 244 -1.48 2.45 -6.33
C ALA A 244 -2.80 3.20 -6.58
N GLY A 245 -3.68 3.27 -5.57
CA GLY A 245 -4.97 3.96 -5.69
C GLY A 245 -6.03 3.27 -6.57
N ALA A 246 -5.65 2.24 -7.34
CA ALA A 246 -6.60 1.45 -8.10
C ALA A 246 -7.50 0.65 -7.16
N ALA A 247 -8.82 0.89 -7.21
CA ALA A 247 -9.78 0.01 -6.55
C ALA A 247 -9.53 -1.43 -7.01
N PRO A 248 -9.47 -2.43 -6.11
CA PRO A 248 -9.18 -3.81 -6.49
C PRO A 248 -10.18 -4.23 -7.56
N GLY A 249 -9.68 -4.36 -8.79
CA GLY A 249 -10.52 -4.62 -9.94
C GLY A 249 -11.30 -5.89 -9.66
N ALA A 250 -12.62 -5.77 -9.62
CA ALA A 250 -13.48 -6.93 -9.75
C ALA A 250 -13.03 -7.63 -11.02
N ALA A 251 -12.40 -8.80 -10.89
CA ALA A 251 -12.02 -9.61 -12.02
C ALA A 251 -13.30 -9.85 -12.83
N SER A 252 -13.48 -9.12 -13.93
CA SER A 252 -14.56 -9.40 -14.84
C SER A 252 -14.30 -10.83 -15.32
N PRO A 253 -15.24 -11.77 -15.12
CA PRO A 253 -15.04 -13.12 -15.58
C PRO A 253 -14.69 -13.06 -17.06
N ALA A 254 -13.49 -13.52 -17.39
CA ALA A 254 -13.06 -13.62 -18.77
C ALA A 254 -14.16 -14.39 -19.52
N PRO A 255 -14.65 -13.90 -20.68
CA PRO A 255 -15.65 -14.61 -21.44
C PRO A 255 -15.15 -16.03 -21.65
N GLU A 256 -15.84 -17.01 -21.07
CA GLU A 256 -15.42 -18.39 -21.21
C GLU A 256 -15.33 -18.70 -22.72
N PRO A 257 -14.20 -19.25 -23.20
CA PRO A 257 -14.10 -19.61 -24.60
C PRO A 257 -15.26 -20.55 -24.92
N HIS A 258 -15.92 -20.33 -26.04
CA HIS A 258 -17.20 -20.91 -26.47
C HIS A 258 -17.18 -22.44 -26.69
N THR A 259 -16.30 -23.15 -26.01
CA THR A 259 -16.12 -24.59 -25.95
C THR A 259 -17.41 -25.35 -25.62
N LEU A 260 -18.27 -24.81 -24.75
CA LEU A 260 -19.60 -25.37 -24.49
C LEU A 260 -20.54 -25.26 -25.70
N GLY A 261 -20.44 -24.17 -26.48
CA GLY A 261 -21.20 -24.00 -27.73
C GLY A 261 -20.75 -24.99 -28.83
N LEU A 262 -19.45 -25.27 -28.92
CA LEU A 262 -18.91 -26.26 -29.86
C LEU A 262 -19.27 -27.71 -29.48
N LEU A 263 -19.37 -28.04 -28.19
CA LEU A 263 -19.83 -29.36 -27.74
C LEU A 263 -21.31 -29.60 -28.03
N ALA A 264 -22.16 -28.57 -27.88
CA ALA A 264 -23.58 -28.66 -28.23
C ALA A 264 -23.81 -28.80 -29.75
N ALA A 265 -23.04 -28.09 -30.58
CA ALA A 265 -23.10 -28.21 -32.03
C ALA A 265 -22.59 -29.58 -32.54
N GLY A 266 -21.56 -30.14 -31.89
CA GLY A 266 -21.03 -31.47 -32.21
C GLY A 266 -22.02 -32.61 -31.91
N ALA A 267 -22.76 -32.53 -30.79
CA ALA A 267 -23.75 -33.54 -30.41
C ALA A 267 -24.98 -33.56 -31.35
N LEU A 268 -25.38 -32.41 -31.90
CA LEU A 268 -26.47 -32.30 -32.88
C LEU A 268 -26.05 -32.81 -34.27
N GLY A 269 -24.79 -32.64 -34.68
CA GLY A 269 -24.28 -33.17 -35.96
C GLY A 269 -24.22 -34.70 -36.00
N LEU A 270 -23.85 -35.34 -34.89
CA LEU A 270 -23.71 -36.81 -34.79
C LEU A 270 -25.04 -37.56 -34.80
N THR A 271 -26.14 -36.93 -34.32
CA THR A 271 -27.47 -37.54 -34.36
C THR A 271 -28.11 -37.45 -35.75
N ALA A 272 -27.84 -36.39 -36.52
CA ALA A 272 -28.30 -36.23 -37.89
C ALA A 272 -27.66 -37.21 -38.88
N LEU A 273 -26.36 -37.51 -38.71
CA LEU A 273 -25.64 -38.49 -39.54
C LEU A 273 -26.09 -39.94 -39.30
N ARG A 274 -26.58 -40.25 -38.09
CA ARG A 274 -27.04 -41.60 -37.73
C ARG A 274 -28.39 -41.99 -38.35
N ARG A 275 -29.22 -41.01 -38.75
CA ARG A 275 -30.52 -41.25 -39.39
C ARG A 275 -30.45 -41.50 -40.91
N ARG A 276 -29.29 -41.33 -41.54
CA ARG A 276 -29.13 -41.46 -43.01
C ARG A 276 -28.72 -42.85 -43.50
N ARG A 277 -28.59 -43.85 -42.62
CA ARG A 277 -28.40 -45.26 -43.01
C ARG A 277 -29.69 -46.05 -42.73
N GLY A 278 -30.68 -45.88 -43.61
CA GLY A 278 -31.80 -46.81 -43.73
C GLY A 278 -31.39 -48.05 -44.56
N PRO A 279 -32.08 -49.20 -44.40
CA PRO A 279 -31.72 -50.45 -45.07
C PRO A 279 -31.91 -50.35 -46.58
N LEU A 280 -31.02 -50.99 -47.35
CA LEU A 280 -31.23 -51.25 -48.76
C LEU A 280 -32.20 -52.42 -48.88
N ASP A 281 -33.44 -52.14 -49.26
CA ASP A 281 -34.39 -53.17 -49.63
C ASP A 281 -33.94 -53.81 -50.95
N HIS A 282 -33.50 -55.06 -50.83
CA HIS A 282 -33.51 -56.01 -51.93
C HIS A 282 -34.95 -56.43 -52.18
N GLU A 283 -35.43 -56.40 -53.44
CA GLU A 283 -36.15 -57.52 -54.05
C GLU A 283 -36.39 -57.30 -55.56
N CYS A 284 -36.68 -58.43 -56.21
CA CYS A 284 -36.49 -58.84 -57.61
C CYS A 284 -37.30 -58.10 -58.70
#